data_AF-A0A7V5KBL5-F1
#
_entry.id   AF-A0A7V5KBL5-F1
#
_cell.length_a   1.000
_cell.length_b   1.000
_cell.length_c   1.000
_cell.angle_alpha   90.00
_cell.angle_beta   90.00
_cell.angle_gamma   90.00
#
_symmetry.space_group_name_H-M   'P 1'
#
loop_
_entity.id
_entity.type
_entity.pdbx_description
1 polymer ?
#
loop_
_entity_poly.entity_id
_entity_poly.type
_entity_poly.pdbx_seq_one_letter_code
_entity_poly.pdbx_strand_id
1 'polypeptide(L)'
;DNVSWTNIAGNITTDENPNGNNQGNGITGESDGWVEAQFDMSDYAGQSLYISFKYDTDAAIQEEGFYVDDVELITIFGSETVVSSAIADTFYTFIDKPEETDFFYKVRGQDADGQWSLYSVMLGTHTRVGYTCGDVDGVEGINILDVVFLINSIYKGGPEPDPPVAGNADGIAPINILDVVYLINYIYKDGPDPACL
;
A
#
# COMPACT_ATOMS: atom_id res chain seq x y z
N ASP A 1 4.86 16.13 22.56
CA ASP A 1 4.49 15.11 21.57
C ASP A 1 4.30 13.77 22.29
N ASN A 2 3.09 13.22 22.23
CA ASN A 2 2.64 12.12 23.08
C ASN A 2 2.96 10.75 22.43
N VAL A 3 4.23 10.51 22.11
CA VAL A 3 4.70 9.26 21.49
C VAL A 3 4.99 8.24 22.58
N SER A 4 4.35 7.08 22.50
CA SER A 4 4.62 5.93 23.36
C SER A 4 5.59 4.98 22.66
N TRP A 5 6.64 4.56 23.36
CA TRP A 5 7.63 3.60 22.84
C TRP A 5 7.38 2.21 23.41
N THR A 6 7.46 1.20 22.55
CA THR A 6 7.35 -0.22 22.92
C THR A 6 8.54 -0.98 22.33
N ASN A 7 9.24 -1.77 23.15
CA ASN A 7 10.33 -2.64 22.67
C ASN A 7 9.73 -3.92 22.06
N ILE A 8 10.05 -4.19 20.80
CA ILE A 8 9.48 -5.29 20.03
C ILE A 8 10.40 -6.51 20.12
N ALA A 9 9.81 -7.69 20.38
CA ALA A 9 10.55 -8.95 20.37
C ALA A 9 10.94 -9.34 18.94
N GLY A 10 12.16 -9.81 18.77
CA GLY A 10 12.68 -10.30 17.50
C GLY A 10 13.43 -11.62 17.66
N ASN A 11 13.84 -12.19 16.53
CA ASN A 11 14.59 -13.46 16.49
C ASN A 11 15.96 -13.41 17.20
N ILE A 12 16.50 -12.21 17.46
CA ILE A 12 17.81 -12.00 18.11
C ILE A 12 17.72 -11.27 19.47
N THR A 13 16.51 -11.05 19.99
CA THR A 13 16.31 -10.31 21.25
C THR A 13 16.37 -11.21 22.48
N THR A 14 16.70 -10.63 23.63
CA THR A 14 16.72 -11.27 24.95
C THR A 14 16.14 -10.35 26.03
N ASP A 15 15.61 -10.94 27.09
CA ASP A 15 15.21 -10.25 28.32
C ASP A 15 16.26 -10.36 29.44
N GLU A 16 17.42 -10.99 29.18
CA GLU A 16 18.50 -11.04 30.15
C GLU A 16 18.96 -9.63 30.52
N ASN A 17 18.90 -9.32 31.81
CA ASN A 17 19.20 -7.99 32.33
C ASN A 17 20.09 -8.04 33.58
N PRO A 18 21.30 -8.61 33.51
CA PRO A 18 22.17 -8.75 34.68
C PRO A 18 22.60 -7.39 35.27
N ASN A 19 22.68 -6.35 34.44
CA ASN A 19 23.21 -5.04 34.82
C ASN A 19 22.14 -3.93 34.91
N GLY A 20 20.87 -4.24 34.71
CA GLY A 20 19.77 -3.27 34.78
C GLY A 20 19.53 -2.44 33.51
N ASN A 21 20.36 -2.58 32.48
CA ASN A 21 20.30 -1.76 31.26
C ASN A 21 19.31 -2.29 30.20
N ASN A 22 19.00 -3.58 30.20
CA ASN A 22 18.05 -4.15 29.24
C ASN A 22 16.60 -3.86 29.71
N GLN A 23 15.91 -3.00 28.97
CA GLN A 23 14.54 -2.58 29.28
C GLN A 23 13.46 -3.54 28.73
N GLY A 24 13.88 -4.72 28.27
CA GLY A 24 13.05 -5.77 27.67
C GLY A 24 13.27 -5.89 26.16
N ASN A 25 13.27 -7.11 25.64
CA ASN A 25 13.53 -7.43 24.22
C ASN A 25 14.80 -6.75 23.65
N GLY A 26 15.85 -6.61 24.46
CA GLY A 26 17.11 -5.99 24.03
C GLY A 26 18.00 -6.91 23.19
N ILE A 27 18.96 -6.34 22.48
CA ILE A 27 20.05 -7.08 21.81
C ILE A 27 21.33 -6.81 22.60
N THR A 28 22.09 -7.87 22.91
CA THR A 28 23.33 -7.76 23.71
C THR A 28 24.36 -8.79 23.26
N GLY A 29 25.62 -8.59 23.67
CA GLY A 29 26.75 -9.43 23.30
C GLY A 29 27.43 -9.02 21.98
N GLU A 30 28.31 -9.90 21.50
CA GLU A 30 29.02 -9.76 20.23
C GLU A 30 28.38 -10.70 19.19
N SER A 31 28.24 -10.22 17.96
CA SER A 31 27.58 -10.97 16.88
C SER A 31 28.53 -11.77 16.00
N ASP A 32 29.85 -11.57 16.13
CA ASP A 32 30.89 -12.13 15.24
C ASP A 32 30.65 -11.85 13.73
N GLY A 33 29.94 -10.76 13.41
CA GLY A 33 29.59 -10.37 12.05
C GLY A 33 28.15 -9.83 11.92
N TRP A 34 27.66 -9.77 10.68
CA TRP A 34 26.28 -9.38 10.39
C TRP A 34 25.31 -10.52 10.70
N VAL A 35 24.23 -10.21 11.42
CA VAL A 35 23.15 -11.14 11.75
C VAL A 35 21.82 -10.54 11.29
N GLU A 36 21.02 -11.33 10.58
CA GLU A 36 19.70 -10.91 10.11
C GLU A 36 18.71 -10.81 11.29
N ALA A 37 18.17 -9.61 11.51
CA ALA A 37 17.22 -9.32 12.57
C ALA A 37 15.80 -9.21 11.98
N GLN A 38 14.86 -9.95 12.56
CA GLN A 38 13.46 -9.99 12.14
C GLN A 38 12.56 -9.73 13.35
N PHE A 39 11.61 -8.82 13.18
CA PHE A 39 10.65 -8.39 14.18
C PHE A 39 9.25 -8.47 13.59
N ASP A 40 8.33 -9.13 14.29
CA ASP A 40 6.94 -9.20 13.85
C ASP A 40 6.23 -7.86 14.13
N MET A 41 5.71 -7.26 13.06
CA MET A 41 5.04 -5.96 13.09
C MET A 41 3.53 -6.09 12.85
N SER A 42 2.97 -7.32 12.82
CA SER A 42 1.57 -7.57 12.48
C SER A 42 0.58 -6.78 13.33
N ASP A 43 0.88 -6.63 14.62
CA ASP A 43 0.03 -5.92 15.59
C ASP A 43 -0.07 -4.40 15.30
N TYR A 44 0.82 -3.89 14.45
CA TYR A 44 0.89 -2.49 14.07
C TYR A 44 0.47 -2.25 12.60
N ALA A 45 -0.09 -3.25 11.93
CA ALA A 45 -0.58 -3.12 10.56
C ALA A 45 -1.58 -1.96 10.42
N GLY A 46 -1.44 -1.18 9.35
CA GLY A 46 -2.29 -0.02 9.04
C GLY A 46 -2.01 1.24 9.88
N GLN A 47 -1.04 1.21 10.79
CA GLN A 47 -0.68 2.38 11.60
C GLN A 47 0.52 3.13 11.02
N SER A 48 0.53 4.45 11.20
CA SER A 48 1.72 5.27 10.99
C SER A 48 2.61 5.22 12.22
N LEU A 49 3.82 4.66 12.08
CA LEU A 49 4.73 4.41 13.20
C LEU A 49 6.04 5.18 13.05
N TYR A 50 6.70 5.39 14.20
CA TYR A 50 8.11 5.77 14.25
C TYR A 50 8.92 4.55 14.70
N ILE A 51 10.01 4.26 13.98
CA ILE A 51 10.99 3.25 14.38
C ILE A 51 12.18 3.98 14.99
N SER A 52 12.67 3.48 16.12
CA SER A 52 13.84 4.03 16.81
C SER A 52 14.75 2.91 17.28
N PHE A 53 16.05 3.10 17.08
CA PHE A 53 17.09 2.24 17.62
C PHE A 53 17.66 2.92 18.86
N LYS A 54 17.44 2.32 20.03
CA LYS A 54 18.00 2.80 21.29
C LYS A 54 19.26 2.00 21.62
N TYR A 55 20.37 2.70 21.77
CA TYR A 55 21.64 2.14 22.21
C TYR A 55 21.95 2.65 23.62
N ASP A 56 22.16 1.75 24.56
CA ASP A 56 22.41 2.05 25.98
C ASP A 56 23.67 1.31 26.43
N THR A 57 24.67 2.06 26.85
CA THR A 57 25.97 1.53 27.33
C THR A 57 26.29 2.12 28.69
N ASP A 58 27.11 1.41 29.45
CA ASP A 58 27.66 1.99 30.67
C ASP A 58 28.73 3.07 30.36
N ALA A 59 29.21 3.74 31.42
CA ALA A 59 30.21 4.80 31.33
C ALA A 59 31.66 4.26 31.35
N ALA A 60 31.87 2.96 31.11
CA ALA A 60 33.19 2.34 31.27
C ALA A 60 34.06 2.55 30.02
N ILE A 61 34.09 1.57 29.11
CA ILE A 61 34.98 1.55 27.94
C ILE A 61 34.16 1.86 26.69
N GLN A 62 34.70 2.73 25.84
CA GLN A 62 34.12 3.01 24.53
C GLN A 62 34.57 1.93 23.54
N GLU A 63 33.64 1.08 23.11
CA GLU A 63 33.85 0.07 22.07
C GLU A 63 33.24 0.50 20.73
N GLU A 64 33.37 -0.33 19.68
CA GLU A 64 32.86 -0.04 18.33
C GLU A 64 31.34 0.16 18.30
N GLY A 65 30.63 -0.53 19.18
CA GLY A 65 29.19 -0.38 19.41
C GLY A 65 28.32 -1.09 18.38
N PHE A 66 27.18 -0.49 18.07
CA PHE A 66 26.12 -1.11 17.28
C PHE A 66 26.13 -0.63 15.82
N TYR A 67 26.05 -1.57 14.89
CA TYR A 67 25.87 -1.33 13.47
C TYR A 67 24.54 -1.93 13.01
N VAL A 68 23.83 -1.19 12.16
CA VAL A 68 22.61 -1.64 11.49
C VAL A 68 22.66 -1.16 10.04
N ASP A 69 22.24 -2.03 9.14
CA ASP A 69 22.13 -1.73 7.72
C ASP A 69 20.91 -2.45 7.13
N ASP A 70 20.51 -2.05 5.91
CA ASP A 70 19.43 -2.68 5.13
C ASP A 70 18.10 -2.82 5.89
N VAL A 71 17.69 -1.75 6.59
CA VAL A 71 16.42 -1.72 7.33
C VAL A 71 15.24 -1.58 6.36
N GLU A 72 14.44 -2.64 6.24
CA GLU A 72 13.23 -2.66 5.42
C GLU A 72 12.00 -3.23 6.15
N LEU A 73 10.81 -2.81 5.71
CA LEU A 73 9.55 -3.43 6.12
C LEU A 73 9.18 -4.51 5.13
N ILE A 74 9.08 -5.75 5.61
CA ILE A 74 8.71 -6.89 4.77
C ILE A 74 7.22 -7.18 4.94
N THR A 75 6.48 -7.13 3.83
CA THR A 75 5.09 -7.62 3.79
C THR A 75 5.11 -9.14 3.67
N ILE A 76 4.55 -9.81 4.68
CA ILE A 76 4.34 -11.27 4.66
C ILE A 76 2.89 -11.57 4.26
N PHE A 77 2.70 -12.62 3.47
CA PHE A 77 1.37 -13.04 3.01
C PHE A 77 0.98 -14.37 3.63
N GLY A 78 -0.24 -14.46 4.15
CA GLY A 78 -0.77 -15.72 4.69
C GLY A 78 -0.94 -16.81 3.62
N SER A 79 -1.06 -16.42 2.34
CA SER A 79 -1.15 -17.34 1.21
C SER A 79 -0.72 -16.67 -0.10
N GLU A 80 -0.08 -17.43 -0.99
CA GLU A 80 0.21 -17.04 -2.37
C GLU A 80 -0.57 -17.97 -3.33
N THR A 81 -1.23 -17.39 -4.32
CA THR A 81 -1.99 -18.14 -5.33
C THR A 81 -1.62 -17.68 -6.73
N VAL A 82 -1.35 -18.62 -7.63
CA VAL A 82 -1.19 -18.30 -9.06
C VAL A 82 -2.55 -17.97 -9.64
N VAL A 83 -2.77 -16.70 -9.98
CA VAL A 83 -4.04 -16.20 -10.51
C VAL A 83 -4.23 -16.55 -11.99
N SER A 84 -3.15 -16.59 -12.75
CA SER A 84 -3.13 -17.02 -14.15
C SER A 84 -1.72 -17.44 -14.54
N SER A 85 -1.63 -18.41 -15.46
CA SER A 85 -0.38 -18.84 -16.10
C SER A 85 -0.36 -18.59 -17.61
N ALA A 86 -1.42 -17.99 -18.15
CA ALA A 86 -1.64 -17.82 -19.59
C ALA A 86 -2.24 -16.44 -19.88
N ILE A 87 -1.55 -15.38 -19.45
CA ILE A 87 -1.92 -14.00 -19.77
C ILE A 87 -1.42 -13.71 -21.19
N ALA A 88 -2.35 -13.58 -22.14
CA ALA A 88 -2.04 -13.38 -23.56
C ALA A 88 -1.97 -11.89 -23.98
N ASP A 89 -2.45 -10.99 -23.13
CA ASP A 89 -2.45 -9.55 -23.35
C ASP A 89 -1.45 -8.85 -22.42
N THR A 90 -1.28 -7.54 -22.57
CA THR A 90 -0.45 -6.71 -21.70
C THR A 90 -1.14 -6.35 -20.37
N PHE A 91 -2.40 -6.73 -20.21
CA PHE A 91 -3.20 -6.49 -19.01
C PHE A 91 -3.96 -7.75 -18.57
N TYR A 92 -4.32 -7.80 -17.28
CA TYR A 92 -5.15 -8.85 -16.70
C TYR A 92 -6.14 -8.22 -15.72
N THR A 93 -7.43 -8.47 -15.92
CA THR A 93 -8.51 -7.89 -15.10
C THR A 93 -8.93 -8.87 -14.01
N PHE A 94 -8.98 -8.39 -12.77
CA PHE A 94 -9.59 -9.11 -11.66
C PHE A 94 -11.07 -8.72 -11.55
N ILE A 95 -11.94 -9.71 -11.36
CA ILE A 95 -13.38 -9.53 -11.18
C ILE A 95 -13.74 -10.10 -9.80
N ASP A 96 -14.76 -9.55 -9.15
CA ASP A 96 -15.35 -10.04 -7.89
C ASP A 96 -14.34 -10.20 -6.74
N LYS A 97 -13.43 -9.23 -6.58
CA LYS A 97 -12.58 -9.19 -5.38
C LYS A 97 -13.38 -8.74 -4.16
N PRO A 98 -13.13 -9.34 -2.98
CA PRO A 98 -13.65 -8.81 -1.71
C PRO A 98 -13.33 -7.32 -1.59
N GLU A 99 -14.30 -6.52 -1.13
CA GLU A 99 -14.14 -5.09 -0.86
C GLU A 99 -13.24 -4.86 0.37
N GLU A 100 -12.69 -3.64 0.50
CA GLU A 100 -11.81 -3.21 1.62
C GLU A 100 -10.66 -4.17 1.92
N THR A 101 -10.10 -4.79 0.89
CA THR A 101 -9.05 -5.80 0.98
C THR A 101 -7.83 -5.39 0.17
N ASP A 102 -6.67 -5.47 0.80
CA ASP A 102 -5.38 -5.29 0.13
C ASP A 102 -4.99 -6.54 -0.63
N PHE A 103 -4.59 -6.35 -1.89
CA PHE A 103 -3.99 -7.38 -2.72
C PHE A 103 -2.64 -6.92 -3.25
N PHE A 104 -1.69 -7.86 -3.28
CA PHE A 104 -0.37 -7.63 -3.82
C PHE A 104 -0.11 -8.58 -4.98
N TYR A 105 0.40 -8.05 -6.09
CA TYR A 105 0.65 -8.81 -7.30
C TYR A 105 2.09 -8.63 -7.77
N LYS A 106 2.64 -9.72 -8.29
CA LYS A 106 3.90 -9.75 -9.02
C LYS A 106 3.69 -10.63 -10.26
N VAL A 107 4.39 -10.31 -11.34
CA VAL A 107 4.32 -11.06 -12.60
C VAL A 107 5.71 -11.50 -13.03
N ARG A 108 5.80 -12.55 -13.84
CA ARG A 108 7.04 -12.95 -14.52
C ARG A 108 6.70 -13.55 -15.87
N GLY A 109 7.62 -13.43 -16.81
CA GLY A 109 7.49 -14.00 -18.15
C GLY A 109 8.19 -15.35 -18.27
N GLN A 110 7.70 -16.19 -19.19
CA GLN A 110 8.41 -17.37 -19.66
C GLN A 110 8.77 -17.16 -21.13
N ASP A 111 10.00 -17.45 -21.53
CA ASP A 111 10.39 -17.42 -22.93
C ASP A 111 9.96 -18.68 -23.71
N ALA A 112 10.25 -18.71 -25.02
CA ALA A 112 9.86 -19.80 -25.90
C ALA A 112 10.56 -21.14 -25.57
N ASP A 113 11.68 -21.10 -24.85
CA ASP A 113 12.44 -22.27 -24.41
C ASP A 113 12.03 -22.73 -23.00
N GLY A 114 11.01 -22.08 -22.41
CA GLY A 114 10.47 -22.43 -21.10
C GLY A 114 11.23 -21.84 -19.93
N GLN A 115 12.13 -20.87 -20.14
CA GLN A 115 12.89 -20.23 -19.07
C GLN A 115 12.10 -19.08 -18.47
N TRP A 116 12.03 -19.03 -17.13
CA TRP A 116 11.35 -17.97 -16.41
C TRP A 116 12.26 -16.78 -16.14
N SER A 117 11.73 -15.57 -16.32
CA SER A 117 12.37 -14.35 -15.81
C SER A 117 12.32 -14.29 -14.28
N LEU A 118 13.04 -13.31 -13.73
CA LEU A 118 12.76 -12.83 -12.37
C LEU A 118 11.33 -12.31 -12.28
N TYR A 119 10.78 -12.31 -11.07
CA TYR A 119 9.53 -11.60 -10.80
C TYR A 119 9.72 -10.09 -10.92
N SER A 120 8.65 -9.41 -11.31
CA SER A 120 8.53 -7.96 -11.15
C SER A 120 8.64 -7.57 -9.68
N VAL A 121 8.84 -6.28 -9.44
CA VAL A 121 8.51 -5.70 -8.14
C VAL A 121 7.04 -5.99 -7.80
N MET A 122 6.77 -6.12 -6.52
CA MET A 122 5.43 -6.37 -6.01
C MET A 122 4.66 -5.05 -5.93
N LEU A 123 3.45 -5.04 -6.49
CA LEU A 123 2.57 -3.87 -6.48
C LEU A 123 1.32 -4.18 -5.65
N GLY A 124 1.02 -3.30 -4.70
CA GLY A 124 -0.17 -3.37 -3.87
C GLY A 124 -1.32 -2.55 -4.46
N THR A 125 -2.55 -3.03 -4.25
CA THR A 125 -3.79 -2.29 -4.52
C THR A 125 -4.80 -2.57 -3.42
N HIS A 126 -5.64 -1.60 -3.13
CA HIS A 126 -6.74 -1.72 -2.16
C HIS A 126 -8.07 -1.69 -2.91
N THR A 127 -8.94 -2.67 -2.68
CA THR A 127 -10.31 -2.63 -3.20
C THR A 127 -11.18 -1.77 -2.29
N ARG A 128 -12.08 -0.96 -2.82
CA ARG A 128 -12.99 -0.11 -2.01
C ARG A 128 -14.42 -0.65 -1.99
N VAL A 129 -15.22 -0.32 -0.96
CA VAL A 129 -16.68 -0.61 -0.91
C VAL A 129 -17.40 0.18 -1.99
N GLY A 130 -17.84 -0.50 -3.05
CA GLY A 130 -18.52 0.13 -4.18
C GLY A 130 -17.78 1.35 -4.75
N TYR A 131 -18.44 2.06 -5.64
CA TYR A 131 -18.01 3.39 -6.07
C TYR A 131 -19.21 4.31 -5.98
N THR A 132 -18.99 5.58 -5.65
CA THR A 132 -20.02 6.59 -5.79
C THR A 132 -19.99 7.09 -7.23
N CYS A 133 -21.11 7.00 -7.93
CA CYS A 133 -21.15 7.54 -9.28
C CYS A 133 -20.87 9.05 -9.27
N GLY A 134 -19.92 9.49 -10.10
CA GLY A 134 -19.48 10.88 -10.16
C GLY A 134 -18.38 11.27 -9.17
N ASP A 135 -17.99 10.39 -8.25
CA ASP A 135 -16.76 10.48 -7.45
C ASP A 135 -15.63 9.82 -8.26
N VAL A 136 -14.89 10.64 -9.00
CA VAL A 136 -13.94 10.16 -10.03
C VAL A 136 -12.51 10.16 -9.54
N ASP A 137 -12.20 10.90 -8.47
CA ASP A 137 -10.88 10.92 -7.85
C ASP A 137 -10.77 9.91 -6.69
N GLY A 138 -11.89 9.27 -6.32
CA GLY A 138 -11.97 8.28 -5.27
C GLY A 138 -11.86 8.88 -3.86
N VAL A 139 -12.08 10.19 -3.71
CA VAL A 139 -12.15 10.85 -2.42
C VAL A 139 -13.61 11.06 -2.07
N GLU A 140 -14.02 10.56 -0.90
CA GLU A 140 -15.42 10.55 -0.47
C GLU A 140 -16.13 11.88 -0.72
N GLY A 141 -17.05 11.88 -1.68
CA GLY A 141 -18.02 12.94 -1.93
C GLY A 141 -17.83 13.68 -3.25
N ILE A 142 -18.93 13.83 -3.99
CA ILE A 142 -18.95 14.46 -5.31
C ILE A 142 -18.86 15.99 -5.17
N ASN A 143 -17.79 16.59 -5.71
CA ASN A 143 -17.53 18.00 -5.61
C ASN A 143 -16.80 18.56 -6.86
N ILE A 144 -16.34 19.81 -6.81
CA ILE A 144 -15.69 20.46 -7.96
C ILE A 144 -14.36 19.80 -8.35
N LEU A 145 -13.69 19.12 -7.42
CA LEU A 145 -12.45 18.41 -7.70
C LEU A 145 -12.68 17.24 -8.64
N ASP A 146 -13.82 16.55 -8.54
CA ASP A 146 -14.25 15.51 -9.48
C ASP A 146 -14.40 16.05 -10.90
N VAL A 147 -15.01 17.22 -11.04
CA VAL A 147 -15.15 17.91 -12.33
C VAL A 147 -13.77 18.23 -12.92
N VAL A 148 -12.86 18.75 -12.09
CA VAL A 148 -11.49 19.07 -12.54
C VAL A 148 -10.72 17.80 -12.90
N PHE A 149 -10.87 16.74 -12.12
CA PHE A 149 -10.24 15.44 -12.35
C PHE A 149 -10.70 14.86 -13.68
N LEU A 150 -12.02 14.80 -13.92
CA LEU A 150 -12.59 14.27 -15.16
C LEU A 150 -12.18 15.09 -16.40
N ILE A 151 -12.09 16.42 -16.29
CA ILE A 151 -11.53 17.26 -17.36
C ILE A 151 -10.08 16.91 -17.65
N ASN A 152 -9.27 16.72 -16.60
CA ASN A 152 -7.86 16.40 -16.75
C ASN A 152 -7.66 15.00 -17.34
N SER A 153 -8.49 14.01 -16.98
CA SER A 153 -8.42 12.66 -17.55
C SER A 153 -8.76 12.67 -19.05
N ILE A 154 -9.87 13.32 -19.44
CA ILE A 154 -10.33 13.34 -20.84
C ILE A 154 -9.40 14.19 -21.74
N TYR A 155 -8.94 15.36 -21.26
CA TYR A 155 -8.31 16.37 -22.13
C TYR A 155 -6.83 16.62 -21.88
N LYS A 156 -6.27 16.17 -20.75
CA LYS A 156 -4.88 16.49 -20.37
C LYS A 156 -4.02 15.26 -20.10
N GLY A 157 -4.53 14.05 -20.37
CA GLY A 157 -3.80 12.81 -20.10
C GLY A 157 -3.53 12.60 -18.61
N GLY A 158 -4.42 13.11 -17.75
CA GLY A 158 -4.42 12.80 -16.32
C GLY A 158 -4.80 11.33 -16.07
N PRO A 159 -4.73 10.88 -14.80
CA PRO A 159 -5.17 9.54 -14.43
C PRO A 159 -6.63 9.27 -14.85
N GLU A 160 -6.96 8.03 -15.21
CA GLU A 160 -8.35 7.63 -15.44
C GLU A 160 -9.12 7.57 -14.11
N PRO A 161 -10.45 7.78 -14.12
CA PRO A 161 -11.29 7.55 -12.95
C PRO A 161 -11.14 6.12 -12.43
N ASP A 162 -11.24 5.94 -11.11
CA ASP A 162 -11.21 4.62 -10.47
C ASP A 162 -12.48 4.35 -9.65
N PRO A 163 -13.38 3.47 -10.11
CA PRO A 163 -13.33 2.74 -11.38
C PRO A 163 -13.66 3.66 -12.58
N PRO A 164 -13.28 3.29 -13.82
CA PRO A 164 -13.54 4.12 -15.00
C PRO A 164 -15.01 4.53 -15.15
N VAL A 165 -15.94 3.61 -14.82
CA VAL A 165 -17.38 3.84 -14.89
C VAL A 165 -17.87 4.96 -13.96
N ALA A 166 -17.13 5.32 -12.91
CA ALA A 166 -17.48 6.45 -12.04
C ALA A 166 -17.53 7.79 -12.81
N GLY A 167 -16.79 7.90 -13.92
CA GLY A 167 -16.80 9.06 -14.79
C GLY A 167 -17.97 9.12 -15.79
N ASN A 168 -18.77 8.05 -15.92
CA ASN A 168 -19.96 7.98 -16.78
C ASN A 168 -21.18 8.57 -16.06
N ALA A 169 -21.10 9.84 -15.66
CA ALA A 169 -22.03 10.48 -14.74
C ALA A 169 -23.47 10.55 -15.28
N ASP A 170 -23.65 10.62 -16.60
CA ASP A 170 -24.97 10.64 -17.24
C ASP A 170 -25.49 9.23 -17.62
N GLY A 171 -24.68 8.19 -17.42
CA GLY A 171 -24.99 6.81 -17.74
C GLY A 171 -24.90 6.47 -19.23
N ILE A 172 -24.34 7.35 -20.07
CA ILE A 172 -24.26 7.20 -21.52
C ILE A 172 -22.79 7.14 -21.97
N ALA A 173 -22.30 5.91 -22.19
CA ALA A 173 -20.98 5.69 -22.76
C ALA A 173 -20.83 6.26 -24.19
N PRO A 174 -19.64 6.75 -24.58
CA PRO A 174 -18.40 6.83 -23.79
C PRO A 174 -18.33 8.09 -22.92
N ILE A 175 -17.50 8.04 -21.89
CA ILE A 175 -17.17 9.20 -21.03
C ILE A 175 -16.67 10.37 -21.89
N ASN A 176 -17.31 11.53 -21.74
CA ASN A 176 -17.02 12.72 -22.53
C ASN A 176 -17.39 14.01 -21.77
N ILE A 177 -17.45 15.15 -22.48
CA ILE A 177 -17.77 16.45 -21.89
C ILE A 177 -19.19 16.52 -21.30
N LEU A 178 -20.12 15.68 -21.74
CA LEU A 178 -21.48 15.64 -21.22
C LEU A 178 -21.50 15.14 -19.78
N ASP A 179 -20.64 14.21 -19.40
CA ASP A 179 -20.48 13.77 -18.01
C ASP A 179 -19.99 14.91 -17.11
N VAL A 180 -19.02 15.68 -17.60
CA VAL A 180 -18.52 16.88 -16.90
C VAL A 180 -19.65 17.89 -16.70
N VAL A 181 -20.46 18.12 -17.74
CA VAL A 181 -21.62 19.02 -17.67
C VAL A 181 -22.68 18.48 -16.70
N TYR A 182 -22.88 17.16 -16.66
CA TYR A 182 -23.79 16.50 -15.75
C TYR A 182 -23.38 16.73 -14.29
N LEU A 183 -22.10 16.49 -13.96
CA LEU A 183 -21.55 16.75 -12.62
C LEU A 183 -21.70 18.22 -12.22
N ILE A 184 -21.43 19.16 -13.12
CA ILE A 184 -21.62 20.61 -12.84
C ILE A 184 -23.10 20.91 -12.53
N ASN A 185 -24.03 20.33 -13.28
CA ASN A 185 -25.46 20.57 -13.05
C ASN A 185 -25.93 19.92 -11.74
N TYR A 186 -25.44 18.73 -11.41
CA TYR A 186 -25.68 18.08 -10.13
C TYR A 186 -25.21 18.94 -8.96
N ILE A 187 -23.94 19.37 -8.99
CA ILE A 187 -23.32 20.12 -7.88
C ILE A 187 -23.95 21.52 -7.70
N TYR A 188 -24.26 22.23 -8.79
CA TYR A 188 -24.58 23.66 -8.73
C TYR A 188 -25.97 24.07 -9.22
N LYS A 189 -26.76 23.16 -9.78
CA LYS A 189 -28.04 23.50 -10.42
C LYS A 189 -29.19 22.56 -10.07
N ASP A 190 -29.12 21.89 -8.92
CA ASP A 190 -30.13 20.93 -8.46
C ASP A 190 -30.45 19.87 -9.54
N GLY A 191 -29.42 19.44 -10.28
CA GLY A 191 -29.52 18.37 -11.25
C GLY A 191 -29.78 17.01 -10.58
N PRO A 192 -30.25 16.01 -11.35
CA PRO A 192 -30.40 14.64 -10.84
C PRO A 192 -29.08 14.05 -10.34
N ASP A 193 -29.18 13.09 -9.42
CA ASP A 193 -28.03 12.30 -8.96
C ASP A 193 -27.34 11.61 -10.16
N PRO A 194 -26.00 11.51 -10.17
CA PRO A 194 -25.27 10.75 -11.18
C PRO A 194 -25.68 9.27 -11.20
N ALA A 195 -25.82 8.71 -12.40
CA ALA A 195 -26.30 7.35 -12.61
C ALA A 195 -25.38 6.57 -13.56
N CYS A 196 -24.30 6.05 -13.01
CA CYS A 196 -23.25 5.37 -13.76
C CYS A 196 -23.72 3.96 -14.09
N LEU A 197 -23.86 3.67 -15.39
CA LEU A 197 -24.26 2.38 -15.95
C LEU A 197 -23.12 1.74 -16.75
#